data_AF-A0A7C1VAZ4-F1
#
_entry.id   AF-A0A7C1VAZ4-F1
#
_cell.length_a   1.000
_cell.length_b   1.000
_cell.length_c   1.000
_cell.angle_alpha   90.00
_cell.angle_beta   90.00
_cell.angle_gamma   90.00
#
_symmetry.space_group_name_H-M   'P 1'
#
loop_
_entity.id
_entity.type
_entity.pdbx_description
1 polymer ?
#
loop_
_entity_poly.entity_id
_entity_poly.type
_entity_poly.pdbx_seq_one_letter_code
_entity_poly.pdbx_strand_id
1 'polypeptide(L)'
;MASNSYSMNPNSSNKKKNNLVRNKLIEISDLSTGFHKIPPIIGVMICDINGNAIMVIEHNSKNINGYGSINFYLSEKNKHLVDLNLISGYFSALKSFAGEINIKNLSNIEIDGSNIKVQIYMLCANYMIIIFLNSSTELNSNTKLQVINYFEEILKKNENEFCYFNAPYSREILRVLERRGKIWLKKLNRSHIQIHRKTYLQKHSITDELLKGFDQIIQNEINEYLINVPEDLVENLSKEIHNKIQDKLFENLREKIV
;
A
#
# COMPACT_ATOMS: atom_id res chain seq x y z
N MET A 1 44.81 44.41 -1.94
CA MET A 1 44.08 43.46 -2.79
C MET A 1 43.96 42.15 -2.04
N ALA A 2 42.80 41.89 -1.43
CA ALA A 2 42.54 40.65 -0.70
C ALA A 2 41.80 39.69 -1.63
N SER A 3 42.45 38.59 -1.98
CA SER A 3 41.89 37.48 -2.76
C SER A 3 40.96 36.66 -1.86
N ASN A 4 39.64 36.85 -2.02
CA ASN A 4 38.64 35.95 -1.45
C ASN A 4 38.65 34.63 -2.24
N SER A 5 39.33 33.63 -1.70
CA SER A 5 39.17 32.24 -2.12
C SER A 5 37.82 31.72 -1.63
N TYR A 6 36.85 31.57 -2.52
CA TYR A 6 35.62 30.81 -2.25
C TYR A 6 36.00 29.34 -2.02
N SER A 7 36.02 28.90 -0.76
CA SER A 7 36.07 27.47 -0.46
C SER A 7 34.69 26.87 -0.75
N MET A 8 34.56 26.20 -1.89
CA MET A 8 33.41 25.32 -2.11
C MET A 8 33.50 24.17 -1.11
N ASN A 9 32.58 24.17 -0.15
CA ASN A 9 32.51 23.14 0.89
C ASN A 9 32.07 21.80 0.24
N PRO A 10 32.96 20.78 0.12
CA PRO A 10 32.70 19.53 -0.60
C PRO A 10 31.58 18.69 0.04
N ASN A 11 31.22 18.97 1.29
CA ASN A 11 30.10 18.34 1.97
C ASN A 11 28.72 18.78 1.42
N SER A 12 28.63 19.94 0.78
CA SER A 12 27.36 20.44 0.22
C SER A 12 26.97 19.77 -1.11
N SER A 13 27.95 19.38 -1.93
CA SER A 13 27.73 18.70 -3.21
C SER A 13 27.37 17.22 -3.01
N ASN A 14 28.05 16.54 -2.09
CA ASN A 14 27.74 15.14 -1.74
C ASN A 14 26.34 15.00 -1.11
N LYS A 15 25.93 15.94 -0.26
CA LYS A 15 24.56 15.93 0.31
C LYS A 15 23.48 16.13 -0.74
N LYS A 16 23.72 17.00 -1.74
CA LYS A 16 22.80 17.19 -2.88
C LYS A 16 22.71 15.94 -3.76
N LYS A 17 23.83 15.28 -4.07
CA LYS A 17 23.86 14.05 -4.86
C LYS A 17 23.14 12.89 -4.15
N ASN A 18 23.37 12.72 -2.84
CA ASN A 18 22.70 11.69 -2.04
C ASN A 18 21.18 11.91 -1.94
N ASN A 19 20.73 13.16 -1.84
CA ASN A 19 19.30 13.48 -1.87
C ASN A 19 18.67 13.19 -3.24
N LEU A 20 19.38 13.44 -4.35
CA LEU A 20 18.88 13.14 -5.69
C LEU A 20 18.67 11.63 -5.87
N VAL A 21 19.66 10.81 -5.48
CA VAL A 21 19.57 9.34 -5.55
C VAL A 21 18.40 8.84 -4.70
N ARG A 22 18.32 9.29 -3.44
CA ARG A 22 17.22 8.93 -2.53
C ARG A 22 15.85 9.26 -3.12
N ASN A 23 15.68 10.44 -3.72
CA ASN A 23 14.40 10.85 -4.30
C ASN A 23 14.02 9.97 -5.50
N LYS A 24 14.98 9.61 -6.36
CA LYS A 24 14.74 8.66 -7.47
C LYS A 24 14.34 7.28 -6.98
N LEU A 25 14.98 6.77 -5.92
CA LEU A 25 14.61 5.48 -5.32
C LEU A 25 13.18 5.50 -4.75
N ILE A 26 12.79 6.59 -4.11
CA ILE A 26 11.40 6.78 -3.65
C ILE A 26 10.43 6.78 -4.82
N GLU A 27 10.75 7.48 -5.91
CA GLU A 27 9.93 7.49 -7.12
C GLU A 27 9.78 6.10 -7.73
N ILE A 28 10.86 5.33 -7.84
CA ILE A 28 10.83 3.93 -8.31
C ILE A 28 9.95 3.05 -7.41
N SER A 29 10.05 3.22 -6.08
CA SER A 29 9.20 2.52 -5.11
C SER A 29 7.72 2.84 -5.29
N ASP A 30 7.38 4.12 -5.48
CA ASP A 30 5.99 4.54 -5.67
C ASP A 30 5.44 4.15 -7.06
N LEU A 31 6.31 4.04 -8.07
CA LEU A 31 5.96 3.56 -9.41
C LEU A 31 5.69 2.05 -9.41
N SER A 32 6.57 1.26 -8.79
CA SER A 32 6.43 -0.21 -8.74
C SER A 32 5.18 -0.68 -8.00
N THR A 33 4.72 0.08 -7.01
CA THR A 33 3.48 -0.20 -6.25
C THR A 33 2.24 0.52 -6.79
N GLY A 34 2.42 1.47 -7.71
CA GLY A 34 1.33 2.31 -8.20
C GLY A 34 0.79 3.33 -7.18
N PHE A 35 1.45 3.55 -6.04
CA PHE A 35 0.99 4.47 -4.98
C PHE A 35 0.89 5.94 -5.41
N HIS A 36 1.57 6.31 -6.49
CA HIS A 36 1.43 7.61 -7.15
C HIS A 36 0.05 7.80 -7.82
N LYS A 37 -0.69 6.72 -8.11
CA LYS A 37 -2.02 6.73 -8.76
C LYS A 37 -3.13 6.25 -7.84
N ILE A 38 -2.91 5.13 -7.15
CA ILE A 38 -3.92 4.48 -6.30
C ILE A 38 -3.37 4.44 -4.87
N PRO A 39 -4.07 5.01 -3.88
CA PRO A 39 -3.61 4.97 -2.49
C PRO A 39 -3.53 3.52 -1.99
N PRO A 40 -2.68 3.23 -0.97
CA PRO A 40 -2.62 1.90 -0.38
C PRO A 40 -4.00 1.40 0.09
N ILE A 41 -4.73 2.25 0.81
CA ILE A 41 -6.12 2.05 1.24
C ILE A 41 -6.98 3.05 0.48
N ILE A 42 -7.80 2.53 -0.44
CA ILE A 42 -8.71 3.29 -1.31
C ILE A 42 -9.87 3.86 -0.50
N GLY A 43 -10.49 2.99 0.31
CA GLY A 43 -11.61 3.36 1.16
C GLY A 43 -12.07 2.21 2.01
N VAL A 44 -12.98 2.50 2.94
CA VAL A 44 -13.61 1.53 3.81
C VAL A 44 -15.11 1.76 3.80
N MET A 45 -15.87 0.68 3.64
CA MET A 45 -17.31 0.68 3.73
C MET A 45 -17.76 -0.09 4.97
N ILE A 46 -18.71 0.47 5.72
CA ILE A 46 -19.39 -0.22 6.82
C ILE A 46 -20.78 -0.61 6.35
N CYS A 47 -21.13 -1.87 6.57
CA CYS A 47 -22.42 -2.44 6.24
C CYS A 47 -23.04 -3.11 7.45
N ASP A 48 -24.37 -3.21 7.46
CA ASP A 48 -25.03 -4.18 8.32
C ASP A 48 -24.78 -5.61 7.83
N ILE A 49 -25.23 -6.58 8.62
CA ILE A 49 -25.06 -7.99 8.27
C ILE A 49 -25.92 -8.45 7.09
N ASN A 50 -26.93 -7.67 6.71
CA ASN A 50 -27.77 -7.96 5.56
C ASN A 50 -27.13 -7.46 4.25
N GLY A 51 -26.04 -6.69 4.34
CA GLY A 51 -25.34 -6.14 3.19
C GLY A 51 -25.83 -4.75 2.80
N ASN A 52 -26.59 -4.05 3.65
CA ASN A 52 -26.92 -2.65 3.43
C ASN A 52 -25.72 -1.77 3.77
N ALA A 53 -25.25 -0.96 2.82
CA ALA A 53 -24.19 -0.01 3.09
C ALA A 53 -24.70 1.12 4.00
N ILE A 54 -24.06 1.27 5.16
CA ILE A 54 -24.41 2.29 6.17
C ILE A 54 -23.57 3.55 5.98
N MET A 55 -22.27 3.36 5.77
CA MET A 55 -21.30 4.46 5.75
C MET A 55 -20.12 4.13 4.82
N VAL A 56 -19.65 5.11 4.05
CA VAL A 56 -18.48 4.97 3.16
C VAL A 56 -17.43 6.03 3.46
N ILE A 57 -16.22 5.60 3.78
CA ILE A 57 -15.06 6.45 4.02
C ILE A 57 -14.08 6.29 2.87
N GLU A 58 -13.94 7.34 2.06
CA GLU A 58 -13.07 7.35 0.89
C GLU A 58 -12.48 8.75 0.61
N HIS A 59 -11.49 8.82 -0.27
CA HIS A 59 -10.92 10.11 -0.68
C HIS A 59 -11.93 10.88 -1.54
N ASN A 60 -12.00 12.19 -1.32
CA ASN A 60 -12.77 13.07 -2.22
C ASN A 60 -12.09 13.14 -3.59
N SER A 61 -12.88 13.11 -4.66
CA SER A 61 -12.45 13.18 -6.07
C SER A 61 -11.62 14.42 -6.47
N LYS A 62 -11.45 15.40 -5.58
CA LYS A 62 -10.73 16.67 -5.82
C LYS A 62 -9.56 16.92 -4.87
N ASN A 63 -8.94 15.89 -4.30
CA ASN A 63 -7.80 16.09 -3.38
C ASN A 63 -6.48 16.41 -4.09
N ILE A 64 -5.62 17.17 -3.41
CA ILE A 64 -4.26 17.60 -3.82
C ILE A 64 -3.35 16.42 -4.24
N ASN A 65 -3.62 15.21 -3.73
CA ASN A 65 -2.85 14.00 -4.05
C ASN A 65 -3.40 13.22 -5.25
N GLY A 66 -4.47 13.69 -5.91
CA GLY A 66 -5.05 13.04 -7.09
C GLY A 66 -5.88 11.78 -6.84
N TYR A 67 -6.00 11.30 -5.59
CA TYR A 67 -6.77 10.09 -5.28
C TYR A 67 -8.29 10.29 -5.42
N GLY A 68 -8.95 9.37 -6.12
CA GLY A 68 -10.39 9.30 -6.33
C GLY A 68 -11.17 8.49 -5.28
N SER A 69 -12.47 8.37 -5.50
CA SER A 69 -13.40 7.52 -4.74
C SER A 69 -13.20 6.03 -5.07
N ILE A 70 -13.79 5.13 -4.27
CA ILE A 70 -13.79 3.69 -4.55
C ILE A 70 -14.31 3.41 -5.97
N ASN A 71 -15.44 4.02 -6.33
CA ASN A 71 -16.05 3.84 -7.65
C ASN A 71 -15.13 4.24 -8.81
N PHE A 72 -14.29 5.26 -8.63
CA PHE A 72 -13.33 5.67 -9.66
C PHE A 72 -12.33 4.55 -10.01
N TYR A 73 -11.96 3.71 -9.03
CA TYR A 73 -11.04 2.60 -9.25
C TYR A 73 -11.73 1.28 -9.60
N LEU A 74 -13.02 1.15 -9.28
CA LEU A 74 -13.84 -0.01 -9.66
C LEU A 74 -14.37 0.07 -11.09
N SER A 75 -14.64 1.27 -11.60
CA SER A 75 -15.14 1.44 -12.96
C SER A 75 -14.01 1.33 -13.98
N GLU A 76 -14.11 0.38 -14.92
CA GLU A 76 -13.38 0.51 -16.19
C GLU A 76 -13.80 1.81 -16.87
N LYS A 77 -12.87 2.45 -17.59
CA LYS A 77 -12.95 3.82 -18.14
C LYS A 77 -14.23 4.19 -18.90
N ASN A 78 -15.13 3.26 -19.22
CA ASN A 78 -16.40 3.48 -19.93
C ASN A 78 -17.57 2.57 -19.46
N LYS A 79 -17.53 1.99 -18.26
CA LYS A 79 -18.62 1.12 -17.75
C LYS A 79 -19.31 1.70 -16.52
N HIS A 80 -20.59 1.35 -16.40
CA HIS A 80 -21.51 1.76 -15.33
C HIS A 80 -20.85 1.77 -13.94
N LEU A 81 -21.19 2.78 -13.13
CA LEU A 81 -20.80 2.84 -11.73
C LEU A 81 -21.18 1.53 -11.05
N VAL A 82 -20.20 0.87 -10.42
CA VAL A 82 -20.47 -0.32 -9.61
C VAL A 82 -21.29 0.12 -8.40
N ASP A 83 -22.47 -0.46 -8.23
CA ASP A 83 -23.25 -0.24 -7.03
C ASP A 83 -22.56 -0.95 -5.86
N LEU A 84 -22.06 -0.16 -4.90
CA LEU A 84 -21.38 -0.68 -3.71
C LEU A 84 -22.29 -1.60 -2.88
N ASN A 85 -23.62 -1.43 -2.97
CA ASN A 85 -24.56 -2.32 -2.31
C ASN A 85 -24.56 -3.75 -2.90
N LEU A 86 -24.18 -3.91 -4.18
CA LEU A 86 -24.00 -5.25 -4.76
C LEU A 86 -22.81 -5.97 -4.12
N ILE A 87 -21.74 -5.22 -3.82
CA ILE A 87 -20.53 -5.77 -3.20
C ILE A 87 -20.85 -6.24 -1.78
N SER A 88 -21.48 -5.40 -0.97
CA SER A 88 -21.86 -5.77 0.40
C SER A 88 -22.93 -6.86 0.45
N GLY A 89 -23.91 -6.84 -0.46
CA GLY A 89 -24.91 -7.89 -0.62
C GLY A 89 -24.30 -9.25 -0.95
N TYR A 90 -23.30 -9.29 -1.84
CA TYR A 90 -22.58 -10.52 -2.17
C TYR A 90 -21.90 -11.14 -0.94
N PHE A 91 -21.18 -10.34 -0.15
CA PHE A 91 -20.48 -10.86 1.04
C PHE A 91 -21.43 -11.23 2.18
N SER A 92 -22.55 -10.52 2.32
CA SER A 92 -23.65 -10.91 3.19
C SER A 92 -24.19 -12.30 2.81
N ALA A 93 -24.50 -12.52 1.53
CA ALA A 93 -24.98 -13.81 1.04
C ALA A 93 -23.95 -14.94 1.27
N LEU A 94 -22.66 -14.68 1.00
CA LEU A 94 -21.59 -15.64 1.25
C LEU A 94 -21.49 -16.01 2.75
N LYS A 95 -21.65 -15.02 3.64
CA LYS A 95 -21.67 -15.26 5.09
C LYS A 95 -22.84 -16.15 5.49
N SER A 96 -24.04 -15.84 5.01
CA SER A 96 -25.25 -16.61 5.29
C SER A 96 -25.10 -18.05 4.83
N PHE A 97 -24.64 -18.25 3.59
CA PHE A 97 -24.37 -19.58 3.04
C PHE A 97 -23.39 -20.39 3.89
N ALA A 98 -22.26 -19.79 4.30
CA ALA A 98 -21.29 -20.47 5.16
C ALA A 98 -21.86 -20.85 6.53
N GLY A 99 -22.77 -20.03 7.08
CA GLY A 99 -23.52 -20.36 8.29
C GLY A 99 -24.38 -21.61 8.11
N GLU A 100 -25.07 -21.75 6.97
CA GLU A 100 -25.91 -22.91 6.65
C GLU A 100 -25.11 -24.21 6.52
N ILE A 101 -23.92 -24.15 5.91
CA ILE A 101 -23.04 -25.31 5.76
C ILE A 101 -22.05 -25.50 6.93
N ASN A 102 -22.29 -24.80 8.05
CA ASN A 102 -21.52 -24.91 9.30
C ASN A 102 -20.02 -24.62 9.16
N ILE A 103 -19.64 -23.72 8.24
CA ILE A 103 -18.29 -23.17 8.18
C ILE A 103 -18.15 -22.16 9.31
N LYS A 104 -17.38 -22.54 10.34
CA LYS A 104 -17.22 -21.74 11.56
C LYS A 104 -16.49 -20.42 11.38
N ASN A 105 -15.71 -20.26 10.31
CA ASN A 105 -14.84 -19.10 10.16
C ASN A 105 -14.71 -18.61 8.72
N LEU A 106 -15.42 -17.51 8.41
CA LEU A 106 -15.19 -16.66 7.24
C LEU A 106 -14.56 -15.31 7.60
N SER A 107 -13.98 -15.17 8.81
CA SER A 107 -13.28 -13.94 9.14
C SER A 107 -12.08 -13.77 8.21
N ASN A 108 -11.95 -12.58 7.62
CA ASN A 108 -10.85 -12.19 6.73
C ASN A 108 -10.91 -12.83 5.34
N ILE A 109 -12.03 -12.66 4.64
CA ILE A 109 -12.08 -12.95 3.19
C ILE A 109 -11.23 -11.89 2.46
N GLU A 110 -10.30 -12.36 1.64
CA GLU A 110 -9.50 -11.54 0.72
C GLU A 110 -9.82 -11.93 -0.72
N ILE A 111 -10.10 -10.92 -1.56
CA ILE A 111 -10.29 -11.09 -3.00
C ILE A 111 -9.31 -10.20 -3.74
N ASP A 112 -8.46 -10.82 -4.54
CA ASP A 112 -7.51 -10.15 -5.43
C ASP A 112 -8.12 -9.98 -6.82
N GLY A 113 -8.42 -8.74 -7.17
CA GLY A 113 -8.63 -8.31 -8.55
C GLY A 113 -7.32 -7.85 -9.17
N SER A 114 -7.28 -7.73 -10.50
CA SER A 114 -6.08 -7.26 -11.20
C SER A 114 -5.60 -5.88 -10.74
N ASN A 115 -6.54 -5.02 -10.29
CA ASN A 115 -6.28 -3.61 -9.97
C ASN A 115 -6.58 -3.24 -8.51
N ILE A 116 -7.37 -4.05 -7.80
CA ILE A 116 -7.81 -3.78 -6.43
C ILE A 116 -7.85 -5.06 -5.61
N LYS A 117 -7.67 -4.93 -4.31
CA LYS A 117 -7.78 -6.00 -3.34
C LYS A 117 -8.84 -5.63 -2.32
N VAL A 118 -9.68 -6.59 -1.92
CA VAL A 118 -10.74 -6.35 -0.93
C VAL A 118 -10.48 -7.23 0.28
N GLN A 119 -10.54 -6.65 1.49
CA GLN A 119 -10.47 -7.39 2.75
C GLN A 119 -11.73 -7.15 3.59
N ILE A 120 -12.28 -8.20 4.18
CA ILE A 120 -13.55 -8.13 4.89
C ILE A 120 -13.41 -8.61 6.33
N TYR A 121 -13.91 -7.81 7.27
CA TYR A 121 -13.91 -8.13 8.69
C TYR A 121 -15.33 -8.03 9.25
N MET A 122 -15.73 -9.04 10.01
CA MET A 122 -17.01 -9.07 10.72
C MET A 122 -16.79 -8.50 12.12
N LEU A 123 -17.49 -7.42 12.48
CA LEU A 123 -17.32 -6.69 13.73
C LEU A 123 -18.63 -6.65 14.54
N CYS A 124 -18.50 -6.66 15.87
CA CYS A 124 -19.61 -6.47 16.82
C CYS A 124 -20.86 -7.33 16.53
N ALA A 125 -20.66 -8.56 16.04
CA ALA A 125 -21.66 -9.54 15.58
C ALA A 125 -22.54 -9.13 14.38
N ASN A 126 -22.94 -7.86 14.30
CA ASN A 126 -23.99 -7.35 13.41
C ASN A 126 -23.48 -6.49 12.26
N TYR A 127 -22.18 -6.23 12.20
CA TYR A 127 -21.60 -5.33 11.21
C TYR A 127 -20.49 -6.01 10.41
N MET A 128 -20.30 -5.51 9.19
CA MET A 128 -19.23 -5.89 8.30
C MET A 128 -18.48 -4.64 7.86
N ILE A 129 -17.15 -4.68 7.93
CA ILE A 129 -16.31 -3.67 7.28
C ILE A 129 -15.66 -4.27 6.04
N ILE A 130 -15.70 -3.53 4.95
CA ILE A 130 -15.10 -3.89 3.65
C ILE A 130 -14.03 -2.85 3.35
N ILE A 131 -12.77 -3.29 3.32
CA ILE A 131 -11.61 -2.46 3.05
C ILE A 131 -11.20 -2.65 1.59
N PHE A 132 -11.18 -1.56 0.84
CA PHE A 132 -10.70 -1.53 -0.54
C PHE A 132 -9.24 -1.08 -0.55
N LEU A 133 -8.38 -1.89 -1.12
CA LEU A 133 -6.93 -1.74 -1.15
C LEU A 133 -6.43 -1.67 -2.60
N ASN A 134 -5.32 -0.99 -2.80
CA ASN A 134 -4.51 -1.21 -4.01
C ASN A 134 -4.01 -2.67 -4.00
N SER A 135 -4.02 -3.35 -5.15
CA SER A 135 -3.61 -4.76 -5.28
C SER A 135 -2.20 -5.05 -4.77
N SER A 136 -1.30 -4.05 -4.82
CA SER A 136 0.08 -4.12 -4.31
C SER A 136 0.20 -3.83 -2.79
N THR A 137 -0.91 -3.59 -2.10
CA THR A 137 -0.91 -3.26 -0.67
C THR A 137 -1.07 -4.49 0.18
N GLU A 138 -0.12 -4.67 1.10
CA GLU A 138 -0.20 -5.66 2.16
C GLU A 138 -0.23 -4.93 3.51
N LEU A 139 -1.37 -4.99 4.20
CA LEU A 139 -1.48 -4.46 5.54
C LEU A 139 -0.79 -5.41 6.52
N ASN A 140 0.23 -4.91 7.22
CA ASN A 140 0.84 -5.66 8.33
C ASN A 140 -0.14 -5.79 9.51
N SER A 141 0.17 -6.68 10.45
CA SER A 141 -0.68 -6.97 11.61
C SER A 141 -1.02 -5.73 12.44
N ASN A 142 -0.06 -4.82 12.61
CA ASN A 142 -0.28 -3.58 13.37
C ASN A 142 -1.28 -2.66 12.67
N THR A 143 -1.16 -2.48 11.35
CA THR A 143 -2.08 -1.66 10.56
C THR A 143 -3.47 -2.29 10.51
N LYS A 144 -3.56 -3.63 10.34
CA LYS A 144 -4.84 -4.35 10.41
C LYS A 144 -5.54 -4.10 11.74
N LEU A 145 -4.83 -4.26 12.86
CA LEU A 145 -5.37 -4.06 14.21
C LEU A 145 -5.79 -2.60 14.45
N GLN A 146 -5.01 -1.62 13.97
CA GLN A 146 -5.38 -0.21 14.04
C GLN A 146 -6.68 0.08 13.28
N VAL A 147 -6.87 -0.50 12.10
CA VAL A 147 -8.10 -0.33 11.32
C VAL A 147 -9.30 -0.96 12.04
N ILE A 148 -9.17 -2.21 12.49
CA ILE A 148 -10.23 -2.92 13.20
C ILE A 148 -10.64 -2.17 14.46
N ASN A 149 -9.68 -1.79 15.32
CA ASN A 149 -9.97 -1.09 16.57
C ASN A 149 -10.64 0.26 16.33
N TYR A 150 -10.21 1.00 15.30
CA TYR A 150 -10.83 2.27 14.93
C TYR A 150 -12.33 2.10 14.64
N PHE A 151 -12.69 1.07 13.86
CA PHE A 151 -14.08 0.82 13.51
C PHE A 151 -14.89 0.21 14.64
N GLU A 152 -14.32 -0.70 15.43
CA GLU A 152 -14.98 -1.21 16.62
C GLU A 152 -15.34 -0.10 17.61
N GLU A 153 -14.42 0.84 17.85
CA GLU A 153 -14.69 1.96 18.74
C GLU A 153 -15.81 2.86 18.21
N ILE A 154 -15.83 3.12 16.90
CA ILE A 154 -16.88 3.95 16.29
C ILE A 154 -18.23 3.25 16.39
N LEU A 155 -18.30 1.96 16.08
CA LEU A 155 -19.52 1.16 16.17
C LEU A 155 -20.03 1.11 17.61
N LYS A 156 -19.17 0.81 18.58
CA LYS A 156 -19.53 0.74 20.02
C LYS A 156 -20.02 2.08 20.56
N LYS A 157 -19.38 3.20 20.18
CA LYS A 157 -19.72 4.54 20.70
C LYS A 157 -21.00 5.14 20.09
N ASN A 158 -21.43 4.66 18.92
CA ASN A 158 -22.55 5.23 18.17
C ASN A 158 -23.56 4.14 17.76
N GLU A 159 -23.73 3.12 18.61
CA GLU A 159 -24.52 1.92 18.29
C GLU A 159 -25.94 2.28 17.83
N ASN A 160 -26.59 3.23 18.50
CA ASN A 160 -27.93 3.70 18.15
C ASN A 160 -27.97 4.30 16.74
N GLU A 161 -27.01 5.14 16.38
CA GLU A 161 -26.96 5.78 15.06
C GLU A 161 -26.72 4.76 13.95
N PHE A 162 -25.95 3.71 14.21
CA PHE A 162 -25.77 2.61 13.25
C PHE A 162 -27.01 1.72 13.14
N CYS A 163 -27.67 1.38 14.26
CA CYS A 163 -28.92 0.62 14.27
C CYS A 163 -30.05 1.35 13.54
N TYR A 164 -30.14 2.67 13.71
CA TYR A 164 -31.17 3.51 13.09
C TYR A 164 -30.59 4.41 12.00
N PHE A 165 -29.68 3.89 11.17
CA PHE A 165 -28.94 4.70 10.18
C PHE A 165 -29.83 5.45 9.18
N ASN A 166 -31.05 4.97 8.94
CA ASN A 166 -32.02 5.64 8.07
C ASN A 166 -32.72 6.83 8.73
N ALA A 167 -32.65 7.01 10.05
CA ALA A 167 -33.27 8.14 10.74
C ALA A 167 -32.52 9.46 10.44
N PRO A 168 -33.22 10.60 10.29
CA PRO A 168 -32.59 11.89 9.96
C PRO A 168 -31.45 12.27 10.91
N TYR A 169 -31.66 12.13 12.22
CA TYR A 169 -30.64 12.42 13.24
C TYR A 169 -29.39 11.53 13.08
N SER A 170 -29.58 10.22 12.93
CA SER A 170 -28.48 9.26 12.72
C SER A 170 -27.66 9.62 11.47
N ARG A 171 -28.31 10.00 10.36
CA ARG A 171 -27.60 10.41 9.14
C ARG A 171 -26.71 11.63 9.36
N GLU A 172 -27.11 12.58 10.21
CA GLU A 172 -26.27 13.74 10.53
C GLU A 172 -25.02 13.34 11.30
N ILE A 173 -25.15 12.47 12.30
CA ILE A 173 -24.02 11.93 13.05
C ILE A 173 -23.11 11.10 12.16
N LEU A 174 -23.67 10.20 11.34
CA LEU A 174 -22.93 9.39 10.38
C LEU A 174 -22.13 10.26 9.40
N ARG A 175 -22.71 11.36 8.88
CA ARG A 175 -21.96 12.33 8.04
C ARG A 175 -20.79 12.97 8.79
N VAL A 176 -20.91 13.23 10.09
CA VAL A 176 -19.78 13.75 10.89
C VAL A 176 -18.71 12.67 11.06
N LEU A 177 -19.12 11.43 11.31
CA LEU A 177 -18.22 10.27 11.41
C LEU A 177 -17.49 10.02 10.09
N GLU A 178 -18.17 10.10 8.94
CA GLU A 178 -17.56 10.01 7.60
C GLU A 178 -16.46 11.05 7.42
N ARG A 179 -16.72 12.32 7.76
CA ARG A 179 -15.72 13.39 7.65
C ARG A 179 -14.48 13.11 8.53
N ARG A 180 -14.69 12.63 9.75
CA ARG A 180 -13.59 12.23 10.65
C ARG A 180 -12.83 11.02 10.10
N GLY A 181 -13.55 10.03 9.59
CA GLY A 181 -13.03 8.85 8.91
C GLY A 181 -12.15 9.21 7.73
N LYS A 182 -12.56 10.18 6.90
CA LYS A 182 -11.76 10.66 5.77
C LYS A 182 -10.43 11.28 6.19
N ILE A 183 -10.43 12.04 7.29
CA ILE A 183 -9.20 12.63 7.85
C ILE A 183 -8.29 11.52 8.39
N TRP A 184 -8.85 10.56 9.10
CA TRP A 184 -8.13 9.40 9.61
C TRP A 184 -7.53 8.55 8.48
N LEU A 185 -8.30 8.21 7.45
CA LEU A 185 -7.85 7.45 6.27
C LEU A 185 -6.68 8.15 5.55
N LYS A 186 -6.73 9.48 5.43
CA LYS A 186 -5.62 10.26 4.86
C LYS A 186 -4.35 10.14 5.71
N LYS A 187 -4.46 10.19 7.04
CA LYS A 187 -3.31 10.02 7.95
C LYS A 187 -2.75 8.60 7.87
N LEU A 188 -3.62 7.60 7.86
CA LEU A 188 -3.26 6.18 7.76
C LEU A 188 -2.48 5.90 6.48
N ASN A 189 -2.99 6.34 5.33
CA ASN A 189 -2.31 6.20 4.04
C ASN A 189 -0.94 6.90 4.00
N ARG A 190 -0.85 8.12 4.54
CA ARG A 190 0.44 8.85 4.61
C ARG A 190 1.47 8.08 5.44
N SER A 191 1.06 7.56 6.59
CA SER A 191 1.92 6.75 7.45
C SER A 191 2.36 5.47 6.73
N HIS A 192 1.43 4.76 6.09
CA HIS A 192 1.74 3.56 5.32
C HIS A 192 2.76 3.81 4.21
N ILE A 193 2.56 4.86 3.40
CA ILE A 193 3.50 5.24 2.32
C ILE A 193 4.88 5.59 2.89
N GLN A 194 4.94 6.33 4.00
CA GLN A 194 6.21 6.67 4.65
C GLN A 194 6.97 5.43 5.14
N ILE A 195 6.26 4.50 5.78
CA ILE A 195 6.83 3.22 6.23
C ILE A 195 7.33 2.43 5.03
N HIS A 196 6.50 2.28 3.99
CA HIS A 196 6.87 1.57 2.77
C HIS A 196 8.14 2.12 2.13
N ARG A 197 8.21 3.45 1.92
CA ARG A 197 9.40 4.12 1.37
C ARG A 197 10.63 3.92 2.25
N LYS A 198 10.47 3.98 3.58
CA LYS A 198 11.58 3.73 4.52
C LYS A 198 12.10 2.30 4.38
N THR A 199 11.19 1.32 4.37
CA THR A 199 11.54 -0.09 4.21
C THR A 199 12.20 -0.38 2.87
N TYR A 200 11.70 0.22 1.78
CA TYR A 200 12.31 0.10 0.46
C TYR A 200 13.75 0.64 0.43
N LEU A 201 13.98 1.83 0.98
CA LEU A 201 15.31 2.42 1.05
C LEU A 201 16.27 1.61 1.93
N GLN A 202 15.77 1.04 3.03
CA GLN A 202 16.57 0.16 3.88
C GLN A 202 16.95 -1.13 3.14
N LYS A 203 16.02 -1.75 2.42
CA LYS A 203 16.29 -2.92 1.56
C LYS A 203 17.34 -2.62 0.51
N HIS A 204 17.23 -1.47 -0.15
CA HIS A 204 18.22 -1.04 -1.14
C HIS A 204 19.60 -0.88 -0.51
N SER A 205 19.70 -0.22 0.65
CA SER A 205 20.97 -0.04 1.36
C SER A 205 21.62 -1.37 1.72
N ILE A 206 20.83 -2.34 2.24
CA ILE A 206 21.34 -3.68 2.58
C ILE A 206 21.80 -4.42 1.32
N THR A 207 21.05 -4.31 0.22
CA THR A 207 21.39 -4.94 -1.06
C THR A 207 22.71 -4.39 -1.61
N ASP A 208 22.87 -3.06 -1.60
CA ASP A 208 24.11 -2.40 -2.04
C ASP A 208 25.32 -2.82 -1.18
N GLU A 209 25.14 -2.96 0.13
CA GLU A 209 26.20 -3.41 1.03
C GLU A 209 26.63 -4.86 0.75
N LEU A 210 25.66 -5.76 0.50
CA LEU A 210 25.96 -7.14 0.14
C LEU A 210 26.66 -7.22 -1.22
N LEU A 211 26.20 -6.45 -2.22
CA LEU A 211 26.75 -6.46 -3.57
C LEU A 211 28.21 -6.03 -3.65
N LYS A 212 28.65 -5.08 -2.81
CA LYS A 212 30.08 -4.69 -2.75
C LYS A 212 31.01 -5.87 -2.48
N GLY A 213 30.55 -6.87 -1.73
CA GLY A 213 31.31 -8.10 -1.50
C GLY A 213 31.35 -9.02 -2.71
N PHE A 214 30.33 -8.97 -3.56
CA PHE A 214 30.22 -9.79 -4.77
C PHE A 214 30.99 -9.20 -5.95
N ASP A 215 31.14 -7.88 -6.07
CA ASP A 215 31.81 -7.25 -7.22
C ASP A 215 33.22 -7.80 -7.46
N GLN A 216 34.00 -7.93 -6.39
CA GLN A 216 35.36 -8.47 -6.48
C GLN A 216 35.36 -9.96 -6.84
N ILE A 217 34.39 -10.72 -6.33
CA ILE A 217 34.25 -12.16 -6.62
C ILE A 217 33.85 -12.34 -8.09
N ILE A 218 32.85 -11.60 -8.57
CA ILE A 218 32.38 -11.65 -9.96
C ILE A 218 33.53 -11.32 -10.91
N GLN A 219 34.27 -10.25 -10.63
CA GLN A 219 35.42 -9.84 -11.45
C GLN A 219 36.52 -10.90 -11.46
N ASN A 220 36.89 -11.45 -10.30
CA ASN A 220 37.93 -12.47 -10.22
C ASN A 220 37.53 -13.75 -10.97
N GLU A 221 36.32 -14.26 -10.75
CA GLU A 221 35.83 -15.49 -11.39
C GLU A 221 35.70 -15.31 -12.91
N ILE A 222 35.11 -14.19 -13.39
CA ILE A 222 34.97 -13.96 -14.83
C ILE A 222 36.35 -13.84 -15.49
N ASN A 223 37.29 -13.12 -14.89
CA ASN A 223 38.64 -12.96 -15.44
C ASN A 223 39.42 -14.29 -15.45
N GLU A 224 39.17 -15.18 -14.48
CA GLU A 224 39.79 -16.51 -14.44
C GLU A 224 39.26 -17.44 -15.54
N TYR A 225 37.95 -17.40 -15.84
CA TYR A 225 37.35 -18.26 -16.87
C TYR A 225 37.40 -17.69 -18.30
N LEU A 226 37.52 -16.36 -18.46
CA LEU A 226 37.43 -15.66 -19.75
C LEU A 226 38.72 -14.93 -20.17
N ILE A 227 39.89 -15.53 -19.90
CA ILE A 227 41.23 -14.95 -20.11
C ILE A 227 41.50 -14.37 -21.52
N ASN A 228 40.81 -14.87 -22.56
CA ASN A 228 41.02 -14.46 -23.96
C ASN A 228 39.79 -13.77 -24.59
N VAL A 229 38.83 -13.34 -23.78
CA VAL A 229 37.64 -12.62 -24.25
C VAL A 229 37.94 -11.11 -24.22
N PRO A 230 37.47 -10.34 -25.22
CA PRO A 230 37.56 -8.88 -25.20
C PRO A 230 37.04 -8.26 -23.89
N GLU A 231 37.77 -7.28 -23.35
CA GLU A 231 37.47 -6.63 -22.06
C GLU A 231 36.08 -6.00 -22.02
N ASP A 232 35.60 -5.46 -23.14
CA ASP A 232 34.27 -4.85 -23.25
C ASP A 232 33.15 -5.88 -23.08
N LEU A 233 33.33 -7.10 -23.58
CA LEU A 233 32.39 -8.21 -23.38
C LEU A 233 32.42 -8.71 -21.93
N VAL A 234 33.61 -8.79 -21.33
CA VAL A 234 33.81 -9.14 -19.92
C VAL A 234 33.14 -8.13 -18.99
N GLU A 235 33.31 -6.84 -19.24
CA GLU A 235 32.69 -5.76 -18.47
C GLU A 235 31.16 -5.79 -18.58
N ASN A 236 30.63 -5.97 -19.79
CA ASN A 236 29.19 -6.09 -20.02
C ASN A 236 28.59 -7.31 -19.30
N LEU A 237 29.25 -8.47 -19.37
CA LEU A 237 28.82 -9.68 -18.69
C LEU A 237 28.86 -9.51 -17.17
N SER A 238 29.94 -8.93 -16.63
CA SER A 238 30.05 -8.64 -15.20
C SER A 238 28.92 -7.74 -14.72
N LYS A 239 28.58 -6.71 -15.50
CA LYS A 239 27.47 -5.80 -15.20
C LYS A 239 26.12 -6.51 -15.25
N GLU A 240 25.90 -7.39 -16.22
CA GLU A 240 24.65 -8.16 -16.31
C GLU A 240 24.51 -9.13 -15.14
N ILE A 241 25.59 -9.84 -14.76
CA ILE A 241 25.62 -10.72 -13.58
C ILE A 241 25.36 -9.92 -12.30
N HIS A 242 26.01 -8.78 -12.14
CA HIS A 242 25.78 -7.88 -11.00
C HIS A 242 24.31 -7.48 -10.90
N ASN A 243 23.70 -6.99 -11.99
CA ASN A 243 22.30 -6.60 -12.02
C ASN A 243 21.36 -7.77 -11.67
N LYS A 244 21.62 -8.97 -12.22
CA LYS A 244 20.81 -10.17 -11.90
C LYS A 244 20.92 -10.57 -10.44
N ILE A 245 22.12 -10.48 -9.84
CA ILE A 245 22.32 -10.76 -8.42
C ILE A 245 21.60 -9.69 -7.57
N GLN A 246 21.72 -8.42 -7.95
CA GLN A 246 21.03 -7.31 -7.30
C GLN A 246 19.51 -7.54 -7.27
N ASP A 247 18.91 -7.83 -8.43
CA ASP A 247 17.48 -8.09 -8.55
C ASP A 247 17.07 -9.28 -7.67
N LYS A 248 17.84 -10.38 -7.69
CA LYS A 248 17.56 -11.57 -6.87
C LYS A 248 17.70 -11.31 -5.37
N LEU A 249 18.71 -10.55 -4.94
CA LEU A 249 18.88 -10.17 -3.53
C LEU A 249 17.72 -9.27 -3.08
N PHE A 250 17.33 -8.31 -3.91
CA PHE A 250 16.25 -7.39 -3.62
C PHE A 250 14.89 -8.11 -3.52
N GLU A 251 14.63 -9.08 -4.41
CA GLU A 251 13.47 -9.98 -4.36
C GLU A 251 13.45 -10.83 -3.09
N ASN A 252 14.57 -11.47 -2.73
CA ASN A 252 14.63 -12.40 -1.58
C ASN A 252 14.57 -11.68 -0.22
N LEU A 253 15.03 -10.43 -0.14
CA LEU A 253 14.87 -9.59 1.06
C LEU A 253 13.40 -9.19 1.31
N ARG A 254 12.49 -9.48 0.36
CA ARG A 254 11.05 -9.27 0.54
C ARG A 254 10.46 -10.13 1.65
N GLU A 255 11.02 -11.30 1.91
CA GLU A 255 10.47 -12.30 2.85
C GLU A 255 10.98 -12.14 4.31
N LYS A 256 12.07 -11.41 4.55
CA LYS A 256 12.76 -11.40 5.87
C LYS A 256 12.65 -10.11 6.68
N ILE A 257 12.04 -9.05 6.15
CA ILE A 257 11.97 -7.72 6.79
C ILE A 257 10.56 -7.42 7.35
N VAL A 258 9.68 -8.44 7.43
CA VAL A 258 8.35 -8.33 8.06
C VAL A 258 8.40 -8.86 9.48
#